data_AF-A0A1F5NM66-F1
#
_entry.id   AF-A0A1F5NM66-F1
#
_cell.length_a   1.000
_cell.length_b   1.000
_cell.length_c   1.000
_cell.angle_alpha   90.00
_cell.angle_beta   90.00
_cell.angle_gamma   90.00
#
_symmetry.space_group_name_H-M   'P 1'
#
loop_
_entity.id
_entity.type
_entity.pdbx_description
1 polymer ?
#
loop_
_entity_poly.entity_id
_entity_poly.type
_entity_poly.pdbx_seq_one_letter_code
_entity_poly.pdbx_strand_id
1 'polypeptide(L)'
;MIFFSGGIIAVLLIIALLKKDQSEYLKLFLFCGMVVPTVLTTAYLAAATVAENKSSATGGPVHWHADFQIYSCGQPVKLKKPTGLSNRIGTPLMHEHGDNRIHVEGTVQDLTRVSLGNFFESIGGKLTNTLLVVPTDNGDFIMQNKMNCPQGGQPALQIFAYKADEQTKTITQEKLSDLPGYILSPSSKIPPGDCLIIEFEPLKDKTEHICGFTKIAINNGEYTYVK
;
A
#
# COMPACT_ATOMS: atom_id res chain seq x y z
N MET A 1 12.62 -12.24 21.47
CA MET A 1 12.87 -13.71 21.35
C MET A 1 13.89 -14.02 20.26
N ILE A 2 13.66 -13.64 18.99
CA ILE A 2 14.57 -13.95 17.87
C ILE A 2 16.03 -13.55 18.14
N PHE A 3 16.30 -12.29 18.51
CA PHE A 3 17.67 -11.82 18.77
C PHE A 3 18.34 -12.53 19.96
N PHE A 4 17.57 -12.89 20.97
CA PHE A 4 18.06 -13.61 22.15
C PHE A 4 18.42 -15.05 21.79
N SER A 5 17.53 -15.76 21.09
CA SER A 5 17.79 -17.11 20.57
C SER A 5 18.99 -17.11 19.62
N GLY A 6 19.09 -16.13 18.72
CA GLY A 6 20.22 -15.97 17.81
C GLY A 6 21.55 -15.75 18.55
N GLY A 7 21.56 -14.90 19.58
CA GLY A 7 22.74 -14.68 20.41
C GLY A 7 23.20 -15.94 21.16
N ILE A 8 22.26 -16.68 21.76
CA ILE A 8 22.56 -17.96 22.43
C ILE A 8 23.14 -18.96 21.44
N ILE A 9 22.50 -19.15 20.28
CA ILE A 9 22.96 -20.08 19.26
C ILE A 9 24.36 -19.70 18.78
N ALA A 10 24.62 -18.42 18.53
CA ALA A 10 25.94 -17.95 18.10
C ALA A 10 27.04 -18.26 19.12
N VAL A 11 26.78 -18.02 20.42
CA VAL A 11 27.73 -18.35 21.49
C VAL A 11 27.99 -19.85 21.57
N LEU A 12 26.94 -20.67 21.53
CA LEU A 12 27.07 -22.13 21.57
C LEU A 12 27.82 -22.66 20.34
N LEU A 13 27.59 -22.08 19.17
CA LEU A 13 28.30 -22.42 17.94
C LEU A 13 29.79 -22.07 18.04
N ILE A 14 30.13 -20.90 18.58
CA ILE A 14 31.53 -20.51 18.83
C ILE A 14 32.20 -21.49 19.79
N ILE A 15 31.54 -21.86 20.89
CA ILE A 15 32.06 -22.86 21.84
C ILE A 15 32.29 -24.19 21.13
N ALA A 16 31.35 -24.63 20.29
CA ALA A 16 31.47 -25.86 19.51
C ALA A 16 32.66 -25.83 18.55
N LEU A 17 32.96 -24.68 17.94
CA LEU A 17 34.08 -24.51 17.01
C LEU A 17 35.45 -24.46 17.73
N LEU A 18 35.52 -23.84 18.91
CA LEU A 18 36.77 -23.67 19.65
C LEU A 18 37.19 -24.94 20.41
N LYS A 19 36.24 -25.78 20.84
CA LYS A 19 36.52 -27.04 21.55
C LYS A 19 36.68 -28.20 20.56
N LYS A 20 37.94 -28.55 20.26
CA LYS A 20 38.33 -29.62 19.32
C LYS A 20 37.99 -31.03 19.81
N ASP A 21 38.24 -31.31 21.09
CA ASP A 21 37.90 -32.57 21.75
C ASP A 21 36.69 -32.36 22.67
N GLN A 22 35.55 -32.90 22.27
CA GLN A 22 34.28 -32.75 22.98
C GLN A 22 33.86 -34.08 23.58
N SER A 23 33.54 -34.07 24.89
CA SER A 23 32.85 -35.19 25.51
C SER A 23 31.45 -35.35 24.94
N GLU A 24 30.90 -36.56 24.97
CA GLU A 24 29.55 -36.85 24.47
C GLU A 24 28.48 -35.99 25.18
N TYR A 25 28.65 -35.73 26.48
CA TYR A 25 27.77 -34.84 27.23
C TYR A 25 27.81 -33.39 26.72
N LEU A 26 29.00 -32.87 26.38
CA LEU A 26 29.14 -31.52 25.84
C LEU A 26 28.52 -31.42 24.45
N LYS A 27 28.72 -32.43 23.59
CA LYS A 27 28.07 -32.49 22.26
C LYS A 27 26.55 -32.45 22.38
N LEU A 28 26.00 -33.28 23.27
CA LEU A 28 24.56 -33.32 23.51
C LEU A 28 24.03 -31.99 24.06
N PHE A 29 24.74 -31.38 25.02
CA PHE A 29 24.38 -30.08 25.56
C PHE A 29 24.38 -28.98 24.49
N LEU A 30 25.45 -28.88 23.68
CA LEU A 30 25.55 -27.90 22.61
C LEU A 30 24.46 -28.13 21.55
N PHE A 31 24.24 -29.38 21.15
CA PHE A 31 23.19 -29.75 20.21
C PHE A 31 21.80 -29.35 20.72
N CYS A 32 21.40 -29.81 21.90
CA CYS A 32 20.11 -29.47 22.50
C CYS A 32 19.98 -27.96 22.74
N GLY A 33 21.06 -27.31 23.19
CA GLY A 33 21.11 -25.86 23.42
C GLY A 33 20.93 -25.03 22.16
N MET A 34 21.24 -25.57 20.97
CA MET A 34 20.96 -24.92 19.68
C MET A 34 19.59 -25.31 19.12
N VAL A 35 19.24 -26.61 19.19
CA VAL A 35 18.00 -27.14 18.61
C VAL A 35 16.78 -26.62 19.34
N VAL A 36 16.77 -26.64 20.68
CA VAL A 36 15.58 -26.26 21.46
C VAL A 36 15.20 -24.80 21.22
N PRO A 37 16.11 -23.80 21.32
CA PRO A 37 15.74 -22.41 21.02
C PRO A 37 15.32 -22.20 19.57
N THR A 38 15.95 -22.92 18.62
CA THR A 38 15.55 -22.86 17.21
C THR A 38 14.12 -23.34 17.03
N VAL A 39 13.80 -24.55 17.49
CA VAL A 39 12.45 -25.14 17.39
C VAL A 39 11.41 -24.28 18.09
N LEU A 40 11.70 -23.81 19.32
CA LEU A 40 10.77 -22.94 20.06
C LEU A 40 10.54 -21.61 19.35
N THR A 41 11.58 -20.98 18.82
CA THR A 41 11.44 -19.72 18.07
C THR A 41 10.64 -19.95 16.79
N THR A 42 10.90 -21.03 16.05
CA THR A 42 10.14 -21.39 14.85
C THR A 42 8.67 -21.66 15.17
N ALA A 43 8.38 -22.44 16.20
CA ALA A 43 7.01 -22.73 16.63
C ALA A 43 6.28 -21.45 17.08
N TYR A 44 6.97 -20.58 17.83
CA TYR A 44 6.43 -19.29 18.23
C TYR A 44 6.10 -18.42 17.01
N LEU A 45 7.01 -18.30 16.03
CA LEU A 45 6.77 -17.53 14.82
C LEU A 45 5.61 -18.09 14.00
N ALA A 46 5.54 -19.42 13.83
CA ALA A 46 4.43 -20.07 13.14
C ALA A 46 3.09 -19.79 13.83
N ALA A 47 3.04 -19.91 15.17
CA ALA A 47 1.83 -19.63 15.94
C ALA A 47 1.43 -18.15 15.87
N ALA A 48 2.39 -17.24 16.00
CA ALA A 48 2.17 -15.80 15.89
C ALA A 48 1.62 -15.42 14.51
N THR A 49 2.22 -15.94 13.42
CA THR A 49 1.75 -15.69 12.05
C THR A 49 0.32 -16.20 11.84
N VAL A 50 0.00 -17.41 12.32
CA VAL A 50 -1.36 -17.94 12.21
C VAL A 50 -2.36 -17.11 13.02
N ALA A 51 -1.98 -16.69 14.23
CA ALA A 51 -2.82 -15.84 15.06
C ALA A 51 -3.08 -14.48 14.38
N GLU A 52 -2.03 -13.85 13.85
CA GLU A 52 -2.11 -12.56 13.16
C GLU A 52 -2.97 -12.63 11.89
N ASN A 53 -2.81 -13.67 11.08
CA ASN A 53 -3.63 -13.87 9.89
C ASN A 53 -5.09 -14.11 10.24
N LYS A 54 -5.38 -14.91 11.26
CA LYS A 54 -6.77 -15.14 11.72
C LYS A 54 -7.45 -13.90 12.28
N SER A 55 -6.70 -13.00 12.94
CA SER A 55 -7.26 -11.77 13.49
C SER A 55 -7.37 -10.64 12.46
N SER A 56 -6.67 -10.76 11.34
CA SER A 56 -6.67 -9.74 10.28
C SER A 56 -8.01 -9.67 9.54
N ALA A 57 -8.39 -8.47 9.10
CA ALA A 57 -9.60 -8.25 8.33
C ALA A 57 -9.60 -8.99 6.97
N THR A 58 -8.41 -9.33 6.46
CA THR A 58 -8.21 -10.00 5.17
C THR A 58 -7.96 -11.50 5.27
N GLY A 59 -7.86 -12.05 6.49
CA GLY A 59 -7.53 -13.45 6.71
C GLY A 59 -6.09 -13.85 6.37
N GLY A 60 -5.20 -12.87 6.14
CA GLY A 60 -3.81 -13.09 5.72
C GLY A 60 -3.19 -11.89 4.99
N PRO A 61 -1.94 -12.01 4.53
CA PRO A 61 -1.26 -10.96 3.78
C PRO A 61 -1.90 -10.76 2.41
N VAL A 62 -1.95 -9.51 1.97
CA VAL A 62 -2.51 -9.11 0.68
C VAL A 62 -1.46 -8.43 -0.19
N HIS A 63 -1.79 -8.31 -1.46
CA HIS A 63 -1.05 -7.53 -2.45
C HIS A 63 -2.09 -6.89 -3.36
N TRP A 64 -2.54 -5.68 -3.02
CA TRP A 64 -3.55 -4.96 -3.80
C TRP A 64 -2.95 -3.76 -4.50
N HIS A 65 -3.51 -3.42 -5.65
CA HIS A 65 -3.13 -2.28 -6.47
C HIS A 65 -4.35 -1.40 -6.76
N ALA A 66 -4.13 -0.09 -6.72
CA ALA A 66 -5.03 0.90 -7.31
C ALA A 66 -4.21 1.94 -8.08
N ASP A 67 -4.51 2.14 -9.36
CA ASP A 67 -3.87 3.20 -10.15
C ASP A 67 -4.47 4.54 -9.74
N PHE A 68 -3.69 5.62 -9.82
CA PHE A 68 -4.21 6.95 -9.59
C PHE A 68 -3.62 7.99 -10.54
N GLN A 69 -4.31 9.11 -10.69
CA GLN A 69 -3.80 10.30 -11.36
C GLN A 69 -4.27 11.53 -10.58
N ILE A 70 -3.38 12.53 -10.46
CA ILE A 70 -3.66 13.77 -9.73
C ILE A 70 -3.58 14.93 -10.71
N TYR A 71 -4.60 15.77 -10.71
CA TYR A 71 -4.70 16.96 -11.54
C TYR A 71 -5.06 18.18 -10.69
N SER A 72 -4.39 19.29 -10.96
CA SER A 72 -4.72 20.59 -10.40
C SER A 72 -4.92 21.58 -11.54
N CYS A 73 -6.15 22.08 -11.69
CA CYS A 73 -6.51 23.02 -12.74
C CYS A 73 -6.11 22.52 -14.16
N GLY A 74 -6.44 21.27 -14.48
CA GLY A 74 -6.09 20.60 -15.74
C GLY A 74 -4.62 20.21 -15.91
N GLN A 75 -3.75 20.49 -14.95
CA GLN A 75 -2.32 20.13 -15.02
C GLN A 75 -2.01 18.92 -14.14
N PRO A 76 -1.25 17.93 -14.64
CA PRO A 76 -0.90 16.76 -13.85
C PRO A 76 0.06 17.13 -12.71
N VAL A 77 -0.22 16.62 -11.52
CA VAL A 77 0.65 16.72 -10.35
C VAL A 77 1.35 15.36 -10.17
N LYS A 78 2.68 15.40 -10.09
CA LYS A 78 3.49 14.19 -9.86
C LYS A 78 3.94 14.13 -8.42
N LEU A 79 3.85 12.95 -7.82
CA LEU A 79 4.43 12.70 -6.51
C LEU A 79 5.96 12.77 -6.57
N LYS A 80 6.55 13.00 -5.40
CA LYS A 80 7.99 12.93 -5.18
C LYS A 80 8.50 11.55 -5.59
N LYS A 81 9.57 11.49 -6.37
CA LYS A 81 10.16 10.20 -6.74
C LYS A 81 10.89 9.56 -5.55
N PRO A 82 10.81 8.23 -5.37
CA PRO A 82 11.65 7.55 -4.41
C PRO A 82 13.13 7.73 -4.77
N THR A 83 13.97 8.03 -3.78
CA THR A 83 15.43 8.21 -3.95
C THR A 83 16.20 7.51 -2.81
N GLY A 84 17.48 7.21 -3.06
CA GLY A 84 18.36 6.58 -2.07
C GLY A 84 18.24 5.05 -2.05
N LEU A 85 18.31 4.45 -0.85
CA LEU A 85 18.30 2.99 -0.65
C LEU A 85 16.89 2.36 -0.76
N SER A 86 15.84 3.18 -0.73
CA SER A 86 14.46 2.71 -0.86
C SER A 86 13.93 3.02 -2.25
N ASN A 87 13.26 2.05 -2.86
CA ASN A 87 12.59 2.19 -4.15
C ASN A 87 11.11 2.56 -4.00
N ARG A 88 10.68 3.05 -2.83
CA ARG A 88 9.30 3.41 -2.53
C ARG A 88 9.19 4.66 -1.67
N ILE A 89 8.05 5.35 -1.78
CA ILE A 89 7.59 6.32 -0.78
C ILE A 89 6.42 5.69 -0.03
N GLY A 90 6.37 5.87 1.30
CA GLY A 90 5.32 5.28 2.13
C GLY A 90 5.83 4.28 3.17
N THR A 91 4.89 3.50 3.70
CA THR A 91 5.13 2.47 4.72
C THR A 91 5.23 1.08 4.09
N PRO A 92 5.68 0.05 4.83
CA PRO A 92 5.63 -1.32 4.33
C PRO A 92 4.24 -1.78 3.90
N LEU A 93 3.18 -1.33 4.60
CA LEU A 93 1.80 -1.70 4.29
C LEU A 93 1.24 -0.95 3.09
N MET A 94 1.49 0.37 2.99
CA MET A 94 0.98 1.22 1.91
C MET A 94 2.06 2.10 1.33
N HIS A 95 2.30 2.02 0.02
CA HIS A 95 3.38 2.74 -0.64
C HIS A 95 3.17 2.91 -2.15
N GLU A 96 4.06 3.66 -2.79
CA GLU A 96 4.11 3.92 -4.24
C GLU A 96 5.58 3.85 -4.73
N HIS A 97 5.76 3.43 -5.99
CA HIS A 97 7.08 3.12 -6.59
C HIS A 97 7.55 4.07 -7.70
N GLY A 98 6.92 5.23 -7.86
CA GLY A 98 7.11 6.15 -8.99
C GLY A 98 6.31 5.78 -10.25
N ASP A 99 5.30 4.92 -10.13
CA ASP A 99 4.46 4.35 -11.20
C ASP A 99 3.01 4.85 -11.18
N ASN A 100 2.66 5.76 -10.26
CA ASN A 100 1.29 6.23 -10.02
C ASN A 100 0.32 5.11 -9.61
N ARG A 101 0.81 4.19 -8.79
CA ARG A 101 0.03 3.08 -8.23
C ARG A 101 0.14 3.04 -6.73
N ILE A 102 -1.00 2.88 -6.06
CA ILE A 102 -1.07 2.58 -4.64
C ILE A 102 -0.88 1.08 -4.48
N HIS A 103 0.14 0.70 -3.72
CA HIS A 103 0.41 -0.67 -3.31
C HIS A 103 -0.07 -0.89 -1.88
N VAL A 104 -0.85 -1.94 -1.65
CA VAL A 104 -1.19 -2.44 -0.32
C VAL A 104 -0.60 -3.82 -0.16
N GLU A 105 0.43 -3.96 0.68
CA GLU A 105 1.21 -5.19 0.80
C GLU A 105 1.40 -5.62 2.26
N GLY A 106 1.01 -6.84 2.58
CA GLY A 106 1.13 -7.40 3.93
C GLY A 106 -0.22 -7.57 4.63
N THR A 107 -0.22 -7.73 5.94
CA THR A 107 -1.41 -8.13 6.70
C THR A 107 -2.25 -6.91 7.12
N VAL A 108 -3.51 -6.85 6.67
CA VAL A 108 -4.43 -5.76 6.97
C VAL A 108 -5.23 -6.10 8.22
N GLN A 109 -4.84 -5.50 9.35
CA GLN A 109 -5.52 -5.73 10.63
C GLN A 109 -6.94 -5.12 10.66
N ASP A 110 -7.11 -3.96 10.02
CA ASP A 110 -8.38 -3.25 9.89
C ASP A 110 -8.43 -2.61 8.50
N LEU A 111 -9.57 -2.74 7.80
CA LEU A 111 -9.78 -2.14 6.48
C LEU A 111 -9.65 -0.61 6.51
N THR A 112 -9.94 0.04 7.64
CA THR A 112 -9.72 1.50 7.73
C THR A 112 -8.27 1.89 7.46
N ARG A 113 -7.30 1.02 7.77
CA ARG A 113 -5.86 1.27 7.58
C ARG A 113 -5.42 1.28 6.12
N VAL A 114 -6.26 0.81 5.20
CA VAL A 114 -6.00 0.81 3.75
C VAL A 114 -6.85 1.83 3.01
N SER A 115 -7.37 2.83 3.74
CA SER A 115 -8.12 3.91 3.15
C SER A 115 -7.24 4.85 2.33
N LEU A 116 -7.85 5.59 1.42
CA LEU A 116 -7.17 6.59 0.61
C LEU A 116 -6.54 7.70 1.47
N GLY A 117 -7.20 8.08 2.58
CA GLY A 117 -6.62 8.99 3.56
C GLY A 117 -5.31 8.47 4.14
N ASN A 118 -5.30 7.20 4.58
CA ASN A 118 -4.11 6.56 5.12
C ASN A 118 -2.99 6.39 4.09
N PHE A 119 -3.31 6.19 2.81
CA PHE A 119 -2.31 6.23 1.75
C PHE A 119 -1.61 7.59 1.69
N PHE A 120 -2.37 8.68 1.63
CA PHE A 120 -1.77 10.01 1.56
C PHE A 120 -0.96 10.35 2.81
N GLU A 121 -1.42 9.96 3.99
CA GLU A 121 -0.63 10.10 5.22
C GLU A 121 0.65 9.26 5.19
N SER A 122 0.60 8.03 4.66
CA SER A 122 1.75 7.12 4.63
C SER A 122 2.91 7.69 3.80
N ILE A 123 2.59 8.36 2.68
CA ILE A 123 3.58 8.99 1.82
C ILE A 123 4.05 10.36 2.34
N GLY A 124 3.53 10.85 3.47
CA GLY A 124 3.89 12.14 4.07
C GLY A 124 2.99 13.31 3.65
N GLY A 125 1.87 13.02 3.00
CA GLY A 125 0.82 13.97 2.64
C GLY A 125 -0.35 13.96 3.62
N LYS A 126 -1.50 14.46 3.15
CA LYS A 126 -2.75 14.49 3.91
C LYS A 126 -3.94 14.59 2.97
N LEU A 127 -5.01 13.84 3.23
CA LEU A 127 -6.27 13.97 2.51
C LEU A 127 -7.43 14.23 3.49
N THR A 128 -8.25 15.22 3.17
CA THR A 128 -9.57 15.46 3.75
C THR A 128 -10.58 15.71 2.62
N ASN A 129 -11.86 15.88 2.96
CA ASN A 129 -12.88 16.21 1.95
C ASN A 129 -12.69 17.57 1.25
N THR A 130 -11.76 18.41 1.71
CA THR A 130 -11.55 19.75 1.16
C THR A 130 -10.08 20.11 0.97
N LEU A 131 -9.16 19.18 1.26
CA LEU A 131 -7.72 19.41 1.27
C LEU A 131 -7.00 18.15 0.82
N LEU A 132 -6.04 18.31 -0.10
CA LEU A 132 -5.05 17.32 -0.43
C LEU A 132 -3.67 17.98 -0.37
N VAL A 133 -2.78 17.38 0.43
CA VAL A 133 -1.36 17.71 0.50
C VAL A 133 -0.61 16.50 -0.02
N VAL A 134 0.26 16.70 -1.01
CA VAL A 134 1.12 15.64 -1.55
C VAL A 134 2.57 16.09 -1.61
N PRO A 135 3.53 15.23 -1.24
CA PRO A 135 4.94 15.54 -1.43
C PRO A 135 5.30 15.48 -2.92
N THR A 136 5.99 16.50 -3.41
CA THR A 136 6.55 16.53 -4.78
C THR A 136 8.06 16.76 -4.74
N ASP A 137 8.72 16.66 -5.90
CA ASP A 137 10.15 16.95 -6.00
C ASP A 137 10.48 18.42 -5.64
N ASN A 138 9.50 19.33 -5.70
CA ASN A 138 9.65 20.76 -5.38
C ASN A 138 9.12 21.13 -3.98
N GLY A 139 8.87 20.14 -3.12
CA GLY A 139 8.23 20.32 -1.81
C GLY A 139 6.75 19.95 -1.84
N ASP A 140 6.02 20.32 -0.79
CA ASP A 140 4.61 19.95 -0.65
C ASP A 140 3.73 20.74 -1.62
N PHE A 141 2.88 20.03 -2.35
CA PHE A 141 1.86 20.61 -3.21
C PHE A 141 0.51 20.54 -2.50
N ILE A 142 -0.15 21.68 -2.35
CA ILE A 142 -1.37 21.82 -1.57
C ILE A 142 -2.53 22.17 -2.50
N MET A 143 -3.61 21.40 -2.43
CA MET A 143 -4.89 21.65 -3.09
C MET A 143 -5.97 21.76 -2.02
N GLN A 144 -6.57 22.93 -1.89
CA GLN A 144 -7.52 23.25 -0.83
C GLN A 144 -8.68 24.03 -1.44
N ASN A 145 -9.91 23.63 -1.12
CA ASN A 145 -11.10 24.33 -1.58
C ASN A 145 -11.01 25.82 -1.26
N LYS A 146 -11.51 26.67 -2.16
CA LYS A 146 -11.42 28.14 -2.14
C LYS A 146 -10.08 28.73 -2.57
N MET A 147 -9.06 27.93 -2.88
CA MET A 147 -7.92 28.43 -3.67
C MET A 147 -8.33 28.62 -5.12
N ASN A 148 -7.82 29.66 -5.77
CA ASN A 148 -8.13 29.94 -7.17
C ASN A 148 -7.17 29.18 -8.10
N CYS A 149 -7.69 28.73 -9.23
CA CYS A 149 -6.84 28.32 -10.34
C CYS A 149 -6.17 29.56 -10.99
N PRO A 150 -4.95 29.44 -11.55
CA PRO A 150 -4.29 30.54 -12.24
C PRO A 150 -5.10 31.12 -13.41
N GLN A 151 -5.91 30.27 -14.05
CA GLN A 151 -6.78 30.64 -15.17
C GLN A 151 -8.12 31.26 -14.73
N GLY A 152 -8.33 31.43 -13.42
CA GLY A 152 -9.60 31.80 -12.83
C GLY A 152 -10.50 30.59 -12.53
N GLY A 153 -11.58 30.83 -11.79
CA GLY A 153 -12.54 29.80 -11.37
C GLY A 153 -12.46 29.43 -9.89
N GLN A 154 -13.50 28.75 -9.40
CA GLN A 154 -13.62 28.25 -8.03
C GLN A 154 -13.48 26.71 -8.03
N PRO A 155 -12.26 26.18 -8.07
CA PRO A 155 -12.04 24.74 -8.01
C PRO A 155 -12.41 24.18 -6.64
N ALA A 156 -12.77 22.90 -6.64
CA ALA A 156 -12.96 22.09 -5.46
C ALA A 156 -12.27 20.74 -5.66
N LEU A 157 -11.77 20.18 -4.57
CA LEU A 157 -11.22 18.83 -4.54
C LEU A 157 -12.36 17.82 -4.74
N GLN A 158 -12.19 16.93 -5.71
CA GLN A 158 -13.11 15.85 -6.01
C GLN A 158 -12.32 14.62 -6.48
N ILE A 159 -12.82 13.44 -6.16
CA ILE A 159 -12.20 12.18 -6.57
C ILE A 159 -13.24 11.32 -7.25
N PHE A 160 -12.85 10.73 -8.38
CA PHE A 160 -13.64 9.77 -9.13
C PHE A 160 -12.94 8.42 -9.10
N ALA A 161 -13.69 7.36 -8.83
CA ALA A 161 -13.21 5.99 -8.86
C ALA A 161 -13.83 5.25 -10.04
N TYR A 162 -12.99 4.64 -10.88
CA TYR A 162 -13.41 3.63 -11.83
C TYR A 162 -13.30 2.27 -11.16
N LYS A 163 -14.46 1.64 -10.94
CA LYS A 163 -14.58 0.31 -10.34
C LYS A 163 -14.97 -0.71 -11.40
N ALA A 164 -14.31 -1.86 -11.39
CA ALA A 164 -14.63 -2.96 -12.27
C ALA A 164 -15.47 -4.02 -11.54
N ASP A 165 -16.51 -4.49 -12.19
CA ASP A 165 -17.24 -5.69 -11.80
C ASP A 165 -16.73 -6.86 -12.64
N GLU A 166 -16.09 -7.82 -11.98
CA GLU A 166 -15.51 -8.98 -12.66
C GLU A 166 -16.56 -9.96 -13.21
N GLN A 167 -17.77 -9.97 -12.65
CA GLN A 167 -18.84 -10.88 -13.05
C GLN A 167 -19.52 -10.39 -14.33
N THR A 168 -19.86 -9.10 -14.38
CA THR A 168 -20.50 -8.49 -15.54
C THR A 168 -19.49 -8.00 -16.59
N LYS A 169 -18.20 -7.97 -16.26
CA LYS A 169 -17.14 -7.36 -17.06
C LYS A 169 -17.45 -5.91 -17.43
N THR A 170 -18.01 -5.16 -16.48
CA THR A 170 -18.29 -3.74 -16.65
C THR A 170 -17.40 -2.87 -15.79
N ILE A 171 -17.08 -1.67 -16.26
CA ILE A 171 -16.45 -0.63 -15.46
C ILE A 171 -17.43 0.53 -15.29
N THR A 172 -17.62 0.99 -14.06
CA THR A 172 -18.47 2.13 -13.72
C THR A 172 -17.64 3.22 -13.05
N GLN A 173 -17.99 4.47 -13.32
CA GLN A 173 -17.38 5.61 -12.65
C GLN A 173 -18.27 6.12 -11.52
N GLU A 174 -17.68 6.30 -10.34
CA GLU A 174 -18.34 6.80 -9.14
C GLU A 174 -17.63 8.07 -8.67
N LYS A 175 -18.39 9.14 -8.36
CA LYS A 175 -17.85 10.30 -7.64
C LYS A 175 -17.89 10.01 -6.14
N LEU A 176 -16.73 10.10 -5.49
CA LEU A 176 -16.61 9.79 -4.07
C LEU A 176 -17.20 10.92 -3.20
N SER A 177 -17.93 10.53 -2.16
CA SER A 177 -18.52 11.46 -1.18
C SER A 177 -17.68 11.58 0.10
N ASP A 178 -17.05 10.49 0.52
CA ASP A 178 -16.04 10.45 1.59
C ASP A 178 -14.67 10.15 0.96
N LEU A 179 -13.88 11.20 0.77
CA LEU A 179 -12.57 11.10 0.13
C LEU A 179 -11.56 10.32 0.99
N PRO A 180 -11.30 10.69 2.26
CA PRO A 180 -10.32 9.99 3.08
C PRO A 180 -10.75 8.58 3.49
N GLY A 181 -12.06 8.33 3.63
CA GLY A 181 -12.58 7.04 4.06
C GLY A 181 -12.70 5.99 2.95
N TYR A 182 -12.41 6.34 1.70
CA TYR A 182 -12.50 5.41 0.58
C TYR A 182 -11.55 4.21 0.76
N ILE A 183 -12.10 2.99 0.73
CA ILE A 183 -11.33 1.74 0.82
C ILE A 183 -11.08 1.20 -0.59
N LEU A 184 -9.82 0.89 -0.89
CA LEU A 184 -9.40 0.37 -2.19
C LEU A 184 -9.98 -1.02 -2.47
N SER A 185 -10.29 -1.30 -3.74
CA SER A 185 -10.70 -2.64 -4.16
C SER A 185 -9.60 -3.67 -3.90
N PRO A 186 -9.93 -4.85 -3.32
CA PRO A 186 -8.95 -5.82 -2.85
C PRO A 186 -8.39 -6.71 -4.00
N SER A 187 -7.70 -6.12 -4.97
CA SER A 187 -7.21 -6.80 -6.18
C SER A 187 -5.74 -6.52 -6.49
N SER A 188 -5.01 -7.56 -6.90
CA SER A 188 -3.61 -7.48 -7.36
C SER A 188 -3.44 -7.11 -8.84
N LYS A 189 -4.54 -7.01 -9.59
CA LYS A 189 -4.55 -6.64 -11.01
C LYS A 189 -5.34 -5.37 -11.21
N ILE A 190 -4.99 -4.58 -12.21
CA ILE A 190 -5.74 -3.39 -12.60
C ILE A 190 -6.12 -3.49 -14.07
N PRO A 191 -7.42 -3.51 -14.38
CA PRO A 191 -8.55 -3.85 -13.50
C PRO A 191 -8.44 -5.31 -12.94
N PRO A 192 -9.16 -5.69 -11.85
CA PRO A 192 -10.27 -4.96 -11.21
C PRO A 192 -9.89 -4.02 -10.07
N GLY A 193 -8.60 -3.87 -9.76
CA GLY A 193 -8.12 -2.81 -8.88
C GLY A 193 -8.54 -1.44 -9.42
N ASP A 194 -8.70 -0.50 -8.50
CA ASP A 194 -9.34 0.78 -8.81
C ASP A 194 -8.46 1.63 -9.73
N CYS A 195 -9.11 2.52 -10.49
CA CYS A 195 -8.47 3.71 -11.03
C CYS A 195 -9.07 4.95 -10.37
N LEU A 196 -8.24 5.72 -9.68
CA LEU A 196 -8.62 6.92 -8.94
C LEU A 196 -8.17 8.17 -9.68
N ILE A 197 -9.11 9.03 -10.04
CA ILE A 197 -8.84 10.33 -10.63
C ILE A 197 -9.11 11.39 -9.58
N ILE A 198 -8.05 12.10 -9.19
CA ILE A 198 -8.07 13.12 -8.15
C ILE A 198 -7.92 14.47 -8.82
N GLU A 199 -8.90 15.34 -8.69
CA GLU A 199 -8.96 16.61 -9.41
C GLU A 199 -9.21 17.77 -8.46
N PHE A 200 -8.50 18.87 -8.70
CA PHE A 200 -8.80 20.19 -8.15
C PHE A 200 -9.28 21.11 -9.26
N GLU A 201 -10.59 21.07 -9.52
CA GLU A 201 -11.26 21.64 -10.70
C GLU A 201 -12.68 22.12 -10.37
N PRO A 202 -13.38 22.86 -11.26
CA PRO A 202 -14.80 23.13 -11.09
C PRO A 202 -15.60 21.85 -10.81
N LEU A 203 -16.58 21.93 -9.90
CA LEU A 203 -17.40 20.78 -9.52
C LEU A 203 -18.08 20.19 -10.75
N LYS A 204 -17.90 18.88 -10.95
CA LYS A 204 -18.52 18.11 -12.02
C LYS A 204 -18.94 16.73 -11.51
N ASP A 205 -19.91 16.11 -12.16
CA ASP A 205 -20.40 14.79 -11.77
C ASP A 205 -19.58 13.65 -12.37
N LYS A 206 -18.78 13.96 -13.41
CA LYS A 206 -17.91 13.00 -14.07
C LYS A 206 -16.58 13.61 -14.46
N THR A 207 -15.55 12.77 -14.52
CA THR A 207 -14.25 13.09 -15.12
C THR A 207 -14.13 12.51 -16.53
N GLU A 208 -13.34 13.18 -17.36
CA GLU A 208 -12.88 12.75 -18.67
C GLU A 208 -11.52 12.02 -18.63
N HIS A 209 -10.82 12.06 -17.49
CA HIS A 209 -9.54 11.38 -17.29
C HIS A 209 -9.74 9.91 -16.92
N ILE A 210 -8.77 9.08 -17.28
CA ILE A 210 -8.79 7.65 -17.00
C ILE A 210 -7.36 7.11 -16.93
N CYS A 211 -7.10 6.20 -16.00
CA CYS A 211 -5.81 5.56 -15.83
C CYS A 211 -5.46 4.67 -17.03
N GLY A 212 -4.16 4.51 -17.28
CA GLY A 212 -3.65 3.82 -18.47
C GLY A 212 -4.18 2.39 -18.60
N PHE A 213 -4.03 1.57 -17.57
CA PHE A 213 -4.44 0.16 -17.61
C PHE A 213 -5.95 -0.02 -17.74
N THR A 214 -6.75 0.77 -17.03
CA THR A 214 -8.22 0.78 -17.16
C THR A 214 -8.65 1.13 -18.58
N LYS A 215 -8.04 2.16 -19.18
CA LYS A 215 -8.30 2.56 -20.57
C LYS A 215 -7.93 1.46 -21.57
N ILE A 216 -6.77 0.82 -21.38
CA ILE A 216 -6.31 -0.29 -22.24
C ILE A 216 -7.31 -1.45 -22.16
N ALA A 217 -7.73 -1.84 -20.96
CA ALA A 217 -8.68 -2.94 -20.78
C ALA A 217 -10.04 -2.68 -21.47
N ILE A 218 -10.54 -1.45 -21.42
CA ILE A 218 -11.76 -1.05 -22.15
C ILE A 218 -11.53 -1.12 -23.66
N ASN A 219 -10.41 -0.57 -24.15
CA ASN A 219 -10.09 -0.54 -25.58
C ASN A 219 -9.87 -1.94 -26.17
N ASN A 220 -9.34 -2.87 -25.38
CA ASN A 220 -9.17 -4.27 -25.76
C ASN A 220 -10.48 -5.06 -25.74
N GLY A 221 -11.57 -4.48 -25.24
CA GLY A 221 -12.86 -5.18 -25.07
C GLY A 221 -12.88 -6.15 -23.89
N GLU A 222 -11.91 -6.08 -22.98
CA GLU A 222 -11.88 -6.91 -21.75
C GLU A 222 -12.97 -6.47 -20.77
N TYR A 223 -13.31 -5.18 -20.79
CA TYR A 223 -14.40 -4.59 -20.01
C TYR A 223 -15.22 -3.61 -20.85
N THR A 224 -16.51 -3.50 -20.54
CA THR A 224 -17.40 -2.49 -21.12
C THR A 224 -17.59 -1.34 -20.14
N TYR A 225 -17.32 -0.10 -20.58
CA TYR A 225 -17.60 1.08 -19.77
C TYR A 225 -19.10 1.39 -19.73
N VAL A 226 -19.67 1.40 -18.53
CA VAL A 226 -21.07 1.75 -18.28
C VAL A 226 -21.11 3.16 -17.67
N LYS A 227 -21.78 4.05 -18.40
CA LYS A 227 -21.87 5.48 -18.05
C LYS A 227 -22.82 5.73 -16.89
#